data_AF-A0A2P5MED4-F1
#
_entry.id   AF-A0A2P5MED4-F1
#
_cell.length_a   1.000
_cell.length_b   1.000
_cell.length_c   1.000
_cell.angle_alpha   90.00
_cell.angle_beta   90.00
_cell.angle_gamma   90.00
#
_symmetry.space_group_name_H-M   'P 1'
#
loop_
_entity.id
_entity.type
_entity.pdbx_description
1 polymer ?
#
loop_
_entity_poly.entity_id
_entity_poly.type
_entity_poly.pdbx_seq_one_letter_code
_entity_poly.pdbx_strand_id
1 'polypeptide(L)'
;MNSIVFKALQVAKVIIQINFCASVVVLMAGCLLSLTPTQSVFNFNEDIYGEMAGSLRIMMLYLGVTEALICLYCLFSKKAVLLVIVGAFLILMIGSLEFYGRINNVEIDPDFVPFLVYTGLSHIVFGVIHELSKVQSLHQNPGDVY
;
A
#
# COMPACT_ATOMS: atom_id res chain seq x y z
N MET A 1 24.48 22.55 -3.89
CA MET A 1 23.13 22.33 -3.32
C MET A 1 23.12 22.98 -1.93
N ASN A 2 22.19 23.86 -1.62
CA ASN A 2 22.20 24.65 -0.37
C ASN A 2 22.02 23.72 0.86
N SER A 3 22.77 23.93 1.95
CA SER A 3 22.80 23.04 3.14
C SER A 3 21.41 22.79 3.73
N ILE A 4 20.54 23.81 3.68
CA ILE A 4 19.14 23.75 4.11
C ILE A 4 18.32 22.76 3.28
N VAL A 5 18.50 22.77 1.95
CA VAL A 5 17.77 21.88 1.01
C VAL A 5 18.15 20.42 1.26
N PHE A 6 19.42 20.15 1.55
CA PHE A 6 19.88 18.80 1.87
C PHE A 6 19.28 18.28 3.18
N LYS A 7 19.26 19.10 4.24
CA LYS A 7 18.62 18.72 5.52
C LYS A 7 17.11 18.51 5.36
N ALA A 8 16.43 19.39 4.64
CA ALA A 8 15.01 19.26 4.36
C ALA A 8 14.68 17.94 3.62
N LEU A 9 15.50 17.58 2.62
CA LEU A 9 15.35 16.32 1.89
C LEU A 9 15.56 15.10 2.80
N GLN A 10 16.54 15.13 3.71
CA GLN A 10 16.75 14.04 4.66
C GLN A 10 15.57 13.88 5.62
N VAL A 11 15.04 14.97 6.17
CA VAL A 11 13.86 14.95 7.04
C VAL A 11 12.64 14.39 6.28
N ALA A 12 12.42 14.84 5.05
CA ALA A 12 11.34 14.33 4.20
C ALA A 12 11.43 12.82 3.98
N LYS A 13 12.63 12.29 3.71
CA LYS A 13 12.85 10.83 3.55
C LYS A 13 12.47 10.06 4.80
N VAL A 14 12.84 10.55 5.99
CA VAL A 14 12.50 9.92 7.26
C VAL A 14 10.99 9.91 7.49
N ILE A 15 10.32 11.04 7.23
CA ILE A 15 8.85 11.14 7.37
C ILE A 15 8.15 10.16 6.42
N ILE A 16 8.59 10.09 5.17
CA ILE A 16 8.03 9.18 4.16
C ILE A 16 8.23 7.72 4.58
N GLN A 17 9.39 7.37 5.13
CA GLN A 17 9.66 6.02 5.64
C GLN A 17 8.76 5.67 6.83
N ILE A 18 8.58 6.58 7.79
CA ILE A 18 7.68 6.37 8.94
C ILE A 18 6.25 6.17 8.44
N ASN A 19 5.78 7.01 7.52
CA ASN A 19 4.45 6.89 6.94
C ASN A 19 4.26 5.56 6.20
N PHE A 20 5.26 5.11 5.44
CA PHE A 20 5.22 3.81 4.78
C PHE A 20 5.09 2.67 5.80
N CYS A 21 5.92 2.65 6.86
CA CYS A 21 5.82 1.65 7.91
C CYS A 21 4.43 1.65 8.57
N ALA A 22 3.88 2.82 8.85
CA ALA A 22 2.52 2.95 9.37
C ALA A 22 1.49 2.38 8.39
N SER A 23 1.62 2.67 7.08
CA SER A 23 0.71 2.15 6.06
C SER A 23 0.75 0.63 5.92
N VAL A 24 1.93 0.00 6.07
CA VAL A 24 2.07 -1.45 6.05
C VAL A 24 1.36 -2.06 7.25
N VAL A 25 1.54 -1.48 8.45
CA VAL A 25 0.83 -1.93 9.65
C VAL A 25 -0.68 -1.77 9.50
N VAL A 26 -1.15 -0.63 8.98
CA VAL A 26 -2.57 -0.40 8.70
C VAL A 26 -3.11 -1.42 7.71
N LEU A 27 -2.40 -1.66 6.59
CA LEU A 27 -2.80 -2.64 5.57
C LEU A 27 -2.90 -4.04 6.19
N MET A 28 -1.87 -4.48 6.90
CA MET A 28 -1.85 -5.79 7.55
C MET A 28 -2.94 -5.96 8.60
N ALA A 29 -3.12 -4.96 9.46
CA ALA A 29 -4.17 -4.97 10.47
C ALA A 29 -5.56 -4.99 9.82
N GLY A 30 -5.80 -4.16 8.81
CA GLY A 30 -7.07 -4.14 8.07
C GLY A 30 -7.37 -5.49 7.42
N CYS A 31 -6.37 -6.11 6.79
CA CYS A 31 -6.49 -7.46 6.22
C CYS A 31 -6.81 -8.52 7.29
N LEU A 32 -6.11 -8.54 8.42
CA LEU A 32 -6.35 -9.52 9.48
C LEU A 32 -7.70 -9.33 10.17
N LEU A 33 -8.05 -8.08 10.49
CA LEU A 33 -9.32 -7.74 11.14
C LEU A 33 -10.52 -8.04 10.24
N SER A 34 -10.37 -7.91 8.92
CA SER A 34 -11.43 -8.23 7.95
C SER A 34 -11.90 -9.69 7.97
N LEU A 35 -11.09 -10.60 8.53
CA LEU A 35 -11.42 -12.03 8.63
C LEU A 35 -12.38 -12.32 9.79
N THR A 36 -12.52 -11.39 10.74
CA THR A 36 -13.30 -11.60 11.95
C THR A 36 -14.57 -10.74 11.91
N PRO A 37 -15.78 -11.34 11.91
CA PRO A 37 -17.03 -10.58 11.77
C PRO A 37 -17.23 -9.48 12.82
N THR A 38 -16.71 -9.67 14.03
CA THR A 38 -16.91 -8.77 15.18
C THR A 38 -15.84 -7.70 15.33
N GLN A 39 -14.72 -7.83 14.61
CA GLN A 39 -13.56 -6.93 14.74
C GLN A 39 -13.17 -6.27 13.42
N SER A 40 -13.86 -6.61 12.34
CA SER A 40 -13.64 -6.00 11.05
C SER A 40 -13.89 -4.50 11.10
N VAL A 41 -12.92 -3.74 10.60
CA VAL A 41 -13.07 -2.30 10.37
C VAL A 41 -14.03 -2.05 9.20
N PHE A 42 -14.14 -3.00 8.28
CA PHE A 42 -15.07 -2.95 7.16
C PHE A 42 -16.38 -3.67 7.51
N ASN A 43 -17.48 -3.06 7.15
CA ASN A 43 -18.81 -3.61 7.19
C ASN A 43 -19.06 -4.50 5.97
N PHE A 44 -18.76 -5.79 6.12
CA PHE A 44 -19.15 -6.82 5.15
C PHE A 44 -20.61 -7.26 5.39
N ASN A 45 -21.56 -6.34 5.27
CA ASN A 45 -22.97 -6.64 5.47
C ASN A 45 -23.45 -7.68 4.44
N GLU A 46 -23.67 -8.91 4.87
CA GLU A 46 -24.05 -10.03 3.99
C GLU A 46 -25.40 -9.79 3.30
N ASP A 47 -26.27 -8.95 3.87
CA ASP A 47 -27.55 -8.57 3.27
C ASP A 47 -27.39 -7.59 2.09
N ILE A 48 -26.31 -6.79 2.09
CA ILE A 48 -26.01 -5.80 1.05
C ILE A 48 -25.11 -6.40 -0.03
N TYR A 49 -24.14 -7.21 0.37
CA TYR A 49 -23.14 -7.78 -0.53
C TYR A 49 -23.49 -9.16 -1.07
N GLY A 50 -24.39 -9.92 -0.43
CA GLY A 50 -24.65 -11.30 -0.78
C GLY A 50 -23.36 -12.14 -0.90
N GLU A 51 -23.20 -12.86 -2.00
CA GLU A 51 -22.00 -13.67 -2.27
C GLU A 51 -20.70 -12.85 -2.43
N MET A 52 -20.80 -11.54 -2.67
CA MET A 52 -19.65 -10.65 -2.78
C MET A 52 -18.91 -10.45 -1.45
N ALA A 53 -19.60 -10.55 -0.31
CA ALA A 53 -18.98 -10.39 1.01
C ALA A 53 -17.86 -11.41 1.24
N GLY A 54 -18.11 -12.67 0.89
CA GLY A 54 -17.11 -13.73 0.99
C GLY A 54 -15.92 -13.47 0.07
N SER A 55 -16.19 -13.05 -1.16
CA SER A 55 -15.14 -12.72 -2.13
C SER A 55 -14.26 -11.55 -1.68
N LEU A 56 -14.83 -10.51 -1.07
CA LEU A 56 -14.07 -9.39 -0.53
C LEU A 56 -13.23 -9.78 0.69
N ARG A 57 -13.74 -10.63 1.58
CA ARG A 57 -12.94 -11.16 2.71
C ARG A 57 -11.76 -11.99 2.20
N ILE A 58 -11.97 -12.83 1.18
CA ILE A 58 -10.88 -13.61 0.55
C ILE A 58 -9.87 -12.68 -0.14
N MET A 59 -10.33 -11.64 -0.82
CA MET A 59 -9.46 -10.62 -1.41
C MET A 59 -8.58 -9.96 -0.35
N MET A 60 -9.15 -9.57 0.80
CA MET A 60 -8.39 -8.98 1.91
C MET A 60 -7.36 -9.94 2.49
N LEU A 61 -7.68 -11.24 2.58
CA LEU A 61 -6.71 -12.28 2.97
C LEU A 61 -5.53 -12.31 1.99
N TYR A 62 -5.81 -12.39 0.69
CA TYR A 62 -4.77 -12.43 -0.33
C TYR A 62 -3.92 -11.17 -0.35
N LEU A 63 -4.52 -10.00 -0.11
CA LEU A 63 -3.78 -8.75 0.06
C LEU A 63 -2.82 -8.83 1.23
N GLY A 64 -3.25 -9.28 2.41
CA GLY A 64 -2.39 -9.39 3.58
C GLY A 64 -1.22 -10.35 3.38
N VAL A 65 -1.48 -11.52 2.76
CA VAL A 65 -0.42 -12.49 2.43
C VAL A 65 0.56 -11.91 1.40
N THR A 66 0.05 -11.27 0.36
CA THR A 66 0.86 -10.66 -0.70
C THR A 66 1.75 -9.55 -0.11
N GLU A 67 1.18 -8.70 0.74
CA GLU A 67 1.90 -7.63 1.41
C GLU A 67 3.03 -8.18 2.29
N ALA A 68 2.76 -9.21 3.10
CA ALA A 68 3.78 -9.84 3.92
C ALA A 68 4.95 -10.38 3.07
N LEU A 69 4.64 -11.09 1.98
CA LEU A 69 5.65 -11.66 1.09
C LEU A 69 6.47 -10.58 0.38
N ILE A 70 5.83 -9.52 -0.11
CA ILE A 70 6.53 -8.44 -0.81
C ILE A 70 7.37 -7.63 0.16
N CYS A 71 6.87 -7.30 1.35
CA CYS A 71 7.67 -6.65 2.39
C CYS A 71 8.91 -7.48 2.74
N LEU A 72 8.76 -8.79 2.97
CA LEU A 72 9.89 -9.69 3.22
C LEU A 72 10.88 -9.67 2.04
N TYR A 73 10.38 -9.82 0.81
CA TYR A 73 11.23 -9.80 -0.37
C TYR A 73 12.00 -8.47 -0.52
N CYS A 74 11.33 -7.34 -0.34
CA CYS A 74 11.92 -6.01 -0.42
C CYS A 74 13.00 -5.80 0.65
N LEU A 75 12.79 -6.31 1.86
CA LEU A 75 13.79 -6.28 2.94
C LEU A 75 15.06 -7.07 2.58
N PHE A 76 14.93 -8.26 1.99
CA PHE A 76 16.09 -9.08 1.60
C PHE A 76 16.76 -8.62 0.30
N SER A 77 15.98 -8.17 -0.68
CA SER A 77 16.48 -7.88 -2.04
C SER A 77 16.88 -6.43 -2.25
N LYS A 78 16.54 -5.52 -1.32
CA LYS A 78 16.77 -4.05 -1.44
C LYS A 78 16.23 -3.45 -2.75
N LYS A 79 15.17 -4.05 -3.31
CA LYS A 79 14.49 -3.59 -4.54
C LYS A 79 13.12 -3.02 -4.16
N ALA A 80 13.01 -1.70 -4.05
CA ALA A 80 11.78 -1.03 -3.63
C ALA A 80 10.81 -0.77 -4.80
N VAL A 81 11.25 -0.98 -6.05
CA VAL A 81 10.40 -0.86 -7.25
C VAL A 81 9.09 -1.66 -7.16
N LEU A 82 9.11 -2.82 -6.49
CA LEU A 82 7.90 -3.63 -6.32
C LEU A 82 6.85 -2.93 -5.46
N LEU A 83 7.26 -2.07 -4.51
CA LEU A 83 6.33 -1.30 -3.69
C LEU A 83 5.53 -0.31 -4.54
N VAL A 84 6.13 0.25 -5.60
CA VAL A 84 5.41 1.12 -6.54
C VAL A 84 4.30 0.34 -7.26
N ILE A 85 4.61 -0.90 -7.67
CA ILE A 85 3.65 -1.78 -8.34
C ILE A 85 2.51 -2.16 -7.39
N VAL A 86 2.83 -2.54 -6.15
CA VAL A 86 1.82 -2.83 -5.10
C VAL A 86 0.93 -1.62 -4.87
N GLY A 87 1.52 -0.44 -4.69
CA GLY A 87 0.76 0.76 -4.45
C GLY A 87 -0.17 1.11 -5.61
N ALA A 88 0.29 0.97 -6.85
CA ALA A 88 -0.55 1.15 -8.04
C ALA A 88 -1.70 0.12 -8.09
N PHE A 89 -1.41 -1.13 -7.75
CA PHE A 89 -2.42 -2.19 -7.68
C PHE A 89 -3.51 -1.88 -6.64
N LEU A 90 -3.14 -1.40 -5.45
CA LEU A 90 -4.11 -1.01 -4.41
C LEU A 90 -5.04 0.14 -4.88
N ILE A 91 -4.48 1.14 -5.58
CA ILE A 91 -5.27 2.25 -6.15
C ILE A 91 -6.21 1.75 -7.26
N LEU A 92 -5.71 0.87 -8.14
CA LEU A 92 -6.55 0.27 -9.18
C LEU A 92 -7.66 -0.60 -8.59
N MET A 93 -7.38 -1.30 -7.50
CA MET A 93 -8.35 -2.15 -6.82
C MET A 93 -9.55 -1.34 -6.32
N ILE A 94 -9.33 -0.23 -5.62
CA ILE A 94 -10.45 0.60 -5.15
C ILE A 94 -11.22 1.21 -6.33
N GLY A 95 -10.53 1.69 -7.35
CA GLY A 95 -11.19 2.20 -8.56
C GLY A 95 -12.06 1.14 -9.24
N SER A 96 -11.58 -0.11 -9.29
CA SER A 96 -12.32 -1.24 -9.84
C SER A 96 -13.53 -1.60 -8.97
N LEU A 97 -13.37 -1.58 -7.65
CA LEU A 97 -14.44 -1.90 -6.70
C LEU A 97 -15.57 -0.87 -6.75
N GLU A 98 -15.25 0.43 -6.77
CA GLU A 98 -16.25 1.48 -6.93
C GLU A 98 -16.96 1.42 -8.29
N PHE A 99 -16.21 1.13 -9.36
CA PHE A 99 -16.77 1.01 -10.70
C PHE A 99 -17.75 -0.17 -10.78
N TYR A 100 -17.36 -1.32 -10.22
CA TYR A 100 -18.21 -2.49 -10.11
C TYR A 100 -19.48 -2.20 -9.29
N GLY A 101 -19.31 -1.56 -8.12
CA GLY A 101 -20.43 -1.17 -7.25
C GLY A 101 -21.43 -0.27 -7.97
N ARG A 102 -20.94 0.74 -8.69
CA ARG A 102 -21.79 1.66 -9.48
C ARG A 102 -22.56 0.96 -10.60
N ILE A 103 -21.94 0.04 -11.34
CA ILE A 103 -22.61 -0.67 -12.44
C ILE A 103 -23.69 -1.63 -11.92
N ASN A 104 -23.40 -2.33 -10.82
CA ASN A 104 -24.28 -3.37 -10.29
C ASN A 104 -25.21 -2.86 -9.19
N ASN A 105 -25.20 -1.55 -8.91
CA ASN A 105 -25.96 -0.91 -7.83
C ASN A 105 -25.70 -1.57 -6.46
N VAL A 106 -24.44 -1.94 -6.21
CA VAL A 106 -23.96 -2.48 -4.93
C VAL A 106 -23.23 -1.36 -4.19
N GLU A 107 -23.68 -1.09 -2.98
CA GLU A 107 -23.04 -0.10 -2.11
C GLU A 107 -21.72 -0.66 -1.57
N ILE A 108 -20.62 0.03 -1.88
CA ILE A 108 -19.29 -0.29 -1.36
C ILE A 108 -19.09 0.48 -0.06
N ASP A 109 -18.53 -0.19 0.93
CA ASP A 109 -18.27 0.39 2.23
C ASP A 109 -17.32 1.58 2.07
N PRO A 110 -17.70 2.77 2.56
CA PRO A 110 -16.92 3.99 2.41
C PRO A 110 -15.51 3.89 3.01
N ASP A 111 -15.26 2.99 3.97
CA ASP A 111 -13.96 2.82 4.61
C ASP A 111 -12.92 2.12 3.72
N PHE A 112 -13.35 1.40 2.67
CA PHE A 112 -12.42 0.84 1.67
C PHE A 112 -11.65 1.92 0.93
N VAL A 113 -12.29 3.06 0.63
CA VAL A 113 -11.69 4.15 -0.14
C VAL A 113 -10.48 4.75 0.58
N PRO A 114 -10.63 5.34 1.78
CA PRO A 114 -9.49 5.91 2.49
C PRO A 114 -8.45 4.86 2.82
N PHE A 115 -8.84 3.61 3.12
CA PHE A 115 -7.91 2.52 3.40
C PHE A 115 -7.00 2.18 2.21
N LEU A 116 -7.57 1.85 1.05
CA LEU A 116 -6.81 1.46 -0.14
C LEU A 116 -6.05 2.64 -0.77
N VAL A 117 -6.62 3.85 -0.70
CA VAL A 117 -5.94 5.06 -1.20
C VAL A 117 -4.75 5.43 -0.32
N TYR A 118 -4.92 5.47 1.00
CA TYR A 118 -3.84 5.79 1.93
C TYR A 118 -2.69 4.79 1.81
N THR A 119 -3.01 3.49 1.85
CA THR A 119 -2.00 2.43 1.74
C THR A 119 -1.34 2.45 0.36
N GLY A 120 -2.12 2.56 -0.73
CA GLY A 120 -1.61 2.63 -2.09
C GLY A 120 -0.67 3.80 -2.35
N LEU A 121 -1.06 5.02 -1.98
CA LEU A 121 -0.20 6.20 -2.16
C LEU A 121 1.06 6.13 -1.31
N SER A 122 0.97 5.63 -0.07
CA SER A 122 2.13 5.49 0.81
C SER A 122 3.18 4.54 0.21
N HIS A 123 2.76 3.46 -0.43
CA HIS A 123 3.62 2.52 -1.15
C HIS A 123 4.29 3.15 -2.38
N ILE A 124 3.51 3.88 -3.20
CA ILE A 124 4.03 4.57 -4.40
C ILE A 124 5.08 5.61 -3.99
N VAL A 125 4.74 6.50 -3.06
CA VAL A 125 5.62 7.60 -2.64
C VAL A 125 6.93 7.06 -2.07
N PHE A 126 6.87 6.05 -1.20
CA PHE A 126 8.06 5.44 -0.64
C PHE A 126 8.91 4.75 -1.70
N GLY A 127 8.30 3.93 -2.56
CA GLY A 127 9.01 3.22 -3.63
C GLY A 127 9.71 4.17 -4.61
N VAL A 128 9.02 5.22 -5.06
CA VAL A 128 9.59 6.23 -5.98
C VAL A 128 10.77 6.96 -5.34
N ILE A 129 10.62 7.44 -4.11
CA ILE A 129 11.69 8.19 -3.41
C ILE A 129 12.90 7.30 -3.13
N HIS A 130 12.68 6.02 -2.81
CA HIS A 130 13.76 5.06 -2.61
C HIS A 130 14.55 4.82 -3.90
N GLU A 131 13.88 4.55 -5.02
CA GLU A 131 14.56 4.31 -6.31
C GLU A 131 15.28 5.57 -6.82
N LEU A 132 14.68 6.76 -6.70
CA LEU A 132 15.35 8.02 -7.03
C LEU A 132 16.60 8.25 -6.18
N SER A 133 16.55 7.92 -4.89
CA SER A 133 17.70 8.04 -3.98
C SER A 133 18.83 7.10 -4.38
N LYS A 134 18.51 5.89 -4.84
CA LYS A 134 19.47 4.89 -5.30
C LYS A 134 20.15 5.31 -6.61
N VAL A 135 19.40 5.90 -7.55
CA VAL A 135 19.97 6.44 -8.79
C VAL A 135 20.92 7.60 -8.49
N GLN A 136 20.56 8.47 -7.55
CA GLN A 136 21.41 9.59 -7.15
C GLN A 136 22.73 9.12 -6.51
N SER A 137 22.72 8.07 -5.68
CA SER A 137 23.95 7.52 -5.10
C SER A 137 24.88 6.89 -6.14
N LEU A 138 24.32 6.20 -7.13
CA LEU A 138 25.10 5.62 -8.25
C LEU A 138 25.77 6.71 -9.11
N HIS A 139 25.07 7.84 -9.34
CA HIS A 139 25.65 8.98 -10.06
C HIS A 139 26.76 9.70 -9.27
N GLN A 140 26.72 9.66 -7.94
CA GLN A 140 27.74 10.27 -7.09
C GLN A 140 28.93 9.34 -6.84
N ASN A 141 28.76 8.02 -6.93
CA ASN A 141 29.83 7.04 -6.74
C ASN A 141 29.62 5.80 -7.64
N PRO A 142 30.12 5.82 -8.89
CA PRO A 142 29.88 4.73 -9.86
C PRO A 142 30.60 3.41 -9.54
N GLY A 143 31.36 3.34 -8.44
CA GLY A 143 32.10 2.15 -8.01
C GLY A 143 31.28 1.10 -7.24
N ASP A 144 30.08 1.42 -6.78
CA ASP A 144 29.22 0.50 -5.99
C ASP A 144 28.33 -0.39 -6.90
N VAL A 145 28.93 -0.95 -7.95
CA VAL A 145 28.29 -1.96 -8.82
C VAL A 145 28.82 -3.33 -8.47
N TYR A 146 28.59 -3.83 -7.25
CA TYR A 146 28.58 -5.27 -6.92
C TYR A 146 27.74 -5.54 -5.67
#